data_AF-A0A2S9Y213-F1
#
_entry.id   AF-A0A2S9Y213-F1
#
_cell.length_a   1.000
_cell.length_b   1.000
_cell.length_c   1.000
_cell.angle_alpha   90.00
_cell.angle_beta   90.00
_cell.angle_gamma   90.00
#
_symmetry.space_group_name_H-M   'P 1'
#
loop_
_entity.id
_entity.type
_entity.pdbx_description
1 polymer ?
#
loop_
_entity_poly.entity_id
_entity_poly.type
_entity_poly.pdbx_seq_one_letter_code
_entity_poly.pdbx_strand_id
1 'polypeptide(L)'
;MDRRQLSNEVTNAAQPPWRAPQQFWRRALCVTLLAALPSVVSCQTTRAGQTPTGSLVDPGAVPAQMRAEWQALVDAQAGDPGSTAVEQAADALLEREPPPELRATALLAKAERQYLVGSDSQAIALADEAVALLAASEAPPKSKSGSQLRTAVHRVLALALTRGGDPARALAELDELEASGSIERVELRGARAVALDRAGDTAGALAAFVGWRELVADEAPEAGYAQERIAALVQHLDRASILTLAKAAPGPDAADCLRATLGSDPGDQAPAWVRACQPLPDRVGILLPRTGKLSALADAQLAAAVAAVTVLGRARPVSVLWRDSGSSADTARAGADRLVADGAEVIIGPVGATNVRAAISAVGDDRFLLPGESTANARGVAPTLEQRTLALINFARGRGAREILVLIPDNGYGGRVNAVEKLVEKNSLNSLKFIMYPSSTTSFAPIVSPLVPQLEQGAAILIADALPRTELIVRQLRRAHLRVAGGTVDREGAEVLVLGTGEGLAPDAIGAKHESLDGVILAPVAHPDADSRAFEAEYQRQQQRRPDDQALLVWRAMSAAWSGASATLEPTPDLVRIQGSAVVAVQAP
;
A
#
# COMPACT_ATOMS: atom_id res chain seq x y z
N MET A 1 -28.71 -72.50 -3.71
CA MET A 1 -28.64 -73.94 -4.04
C MET A 1 -28.06 -74.05 -5.44
N ASP A 2 -26.92 -74.77 -5.56
CA ASP A 2 -26.32 -75.37 -6.78
C ASP A 2 -26.06 -74.46 -8.00
N ARG A 3 -24.93 -74.48 -8.72
CA ARG A 3 -23.88 -75.48 -9.01
C ARG A 3 -22.67 -74.70 -9.57
N ARG A 4 -21.42 -75.00 -9.16
CA ARG A 4 -20.39 -75.78 -9.89
C ARG A 4 -20.08 -75.28 -11.31
N GLN A 5 -18.86 -75.22 -11.83
CA GLN A 5 -17.46 -75.44 -11.43
C GLN A 5 -16.65 -75.33 -12.75
N LEU A 6 -15.31 -75.26 -12.67
CA LEU A 6 -14.29 -75.45 -13.73
C LEU A 6 -13.80 -74.14 -14.38
N SER A 7 -12.52 -73.85 -14.57
CA SER A 7 -11.19 -74.28 -14.07
C SER A 7 -10.16 -73.63 -15.01
N ASN A 8 -9.02 -73.17 -14.47
CA ASN A 8 -7.66 -73.06 -15.05
C ASN A 8 -7.47 -72.45 -16.47
N GLU A 9 -6.42 -71.75 -16.88
CA GLU A 9 -5.13 -71.29 -16.34
C GLU A 9 -4.54 -70.37 -17.45
N VAL A 10 -3.70 -69.41 -17.03
CA VAL A 10 -2.52 -68.88 -17.74
C VAL A 10 -2.68 -68.33 -19.18
N THR A 11 -2.41 -67.02 -19.34
CA THR A 11 -1.36 -66.52 -20.28
C THR A 11 -1.00 -65.08 -19.95
N ASN A 12 0.30 -64.86 -19.76
CA ASN A 12 0.97 -63.56 -19.71
C ASN A 12 0.85 -62.83 -21.05
N ALA A 13 0.45 -61.57 -21.03
CA ALA A 13 0.51 -60.68 -22.20
C ALA A 13 1.43 -59.48 -21.94
N ALA A 14 2.40 -59.37 -22.84
CA ALA A 14 3.52 -58.45 -22.89
C ALA A 14 3.14 -56.96 -22.99
N GLN A 15 3.95 -56.12 -22.35
CA GLN A 15 4.07 -54.69 -22.60
C GLN A 15 4.96 -54.42 -23.84
N PRO A 16 4.68 -53.41 -24.67
CA PRO A 16 5.57 -52.99 -25.76
C PRO A 16 6.64 -51.97 -25.31
N PRO A 17 7.76 -51.86 -26.05
CA PRO A 17 8.99 -51.22 -25.59
C PRO A 17 9.07 -49.74 -25.97
N TRP A 18 9.46 -48.89 -25.01
CA TRP A 18 9.90 -47.52 -25.30
C TRP A 18 11.41 -47.51 -25.53
N ARG A 19 11.80 -47.03 -26.71
CA ARG A 19 13.19 -46.85 -27.16
C ARG A 19 13.87 -45.73 -26.39
N ALA A 20 15.11 -46.00 -25.96
CA ALA A 20 16.07 -44.96 -25.57
C ALA A 20 16.58 -44.21 -26.81
N PRO A 21 17.09 -42.98 -26.62
CA PRO A 21 18.30 -42.56 -27.31
C PRO A 21 19.41 -42.17 -26.34
N GLN A 22 20.62 -42.59 -26.71
CA GLN A 22 21.89 -42.31 -26.07
C GLN A 22 22.33 -40.85 -26.22
N GLN A 23 22.92 -40.35 -25.13
CA GLN A 23 24.11 -39.49 -25.02
C GLN A 23 24.50 -38.56 -26.19
N PHE A 24 24.53 -37.26 -25.90
CA PHE A 24 25.67 -36.41 -26.28
C PHE A 24 26.02 -35.46 -25.13
N TRP A 25 27.19 -35.71 -24.53
CA TRP A 25 27.88 -34.78 -23.65
C TRP A 25 28.44 -33.62 -24.49
N ARG A 26 27.96 -32.40 -24.25
CA ARG A 26 28.72 -31.18 -24.54
C ARG A 26 28.64 -30.26 -23.33
N ARG A 27 29.77 -30.16 -22.63
CA ARG A 27 30.04 -29.12 -21.65
C ARG A 27 30.02 -27.77 -22.37
N ALA A 28 28.96 -27.00 -22.20
CA ALA A 28 28.96 -25.58 -22.46
C ALA A 28 29.22 -24.87 -21.12
N LEU A 29 30.45 -24.38 -20.95
CA LEU A 29 30.77 -23.38 -19.95
C LEU A 29 30.07 -22.08 -20.39
N CYS A 30 28.82 -21.88 -19.97
CA CYS A 30 28.20 -20.56 -20.03
C CYS A 30 28.76 -19.73 -18.88
N VAL A 31 29.83 -18.99 -19.16
CA VAL A 31 30.24 -17.86 -18.34
C VAL A 31 29.14 -16.81 -18.48
N THR A 32 28.23 -16.77 -17.51
CA THR A 32 27.25 -15.71 -17.36
C THR A 32 27.98 -14.45 -16.89
N LEU A 33 28.59 -13.73 -17.82
CA LEU A 33 28.95 -12.32 -17.64
C LEU A 33 27.65 -11.52 -17.67
N LEU A 34 26.93 -11.55 -16.54
CA LEU A 34 25.97 -10.50 -16.19
C LEU A 34 26.81 -9.25 -15.93
N ALA A 35 27.07 -8.49 -16.99
CA ALA A 35 27.45 -7.09 -16.85
C ALA A 35 26.28 -6.42 -16.13
N ALA A 36 26.47 -6.15 -14.84
CA ALA A 36 25.69 -5.20 -14.07
C ALA A 36 25.91 -3.83 -14.71
N LEU A 37 25.21 -3.54 -15.81
CA LEU A 37 24.97 -2.18 -16.22
C LEU A 37 23.92 -1.65 -15.24
N PRO A 38 24.25 -0.71 -14.34
CA PRO A 38 23.20 0.00 -13.64
C PRO A 38 22.36 0.64 -14.74
N SER A 39 21.11 0.21 -14.86
CA SER A 39 20.08 0.98 -15.54
C SER A 39 20.01 2.29 -14.76
N VAL A 40 20.83 3.26 -15.14
CA VAL A 40 20.66 4.64 -14.73
C VAL A 40 19.35 5.03 -15.39
N VAL A 41 18.25 4.78 -14.68
CA VAL A 41 17.00 5.48 -14.90
C VAL A 41 17.43 6.94 -14.85
N SER A 42 17.59 7.54 -16.02
CA SER A 42 17.81 8.97 -16.13
C SER A 42 16.55 9.56 -15.55
N CYS A 43 16.57 9.84 -14.25
CA CYS A 43 15.59 10.64 -13.54
C CYS A 43 15.63 12.00 -14.23
N GLN A 44 14.91 12.13 -15.34
CA GLN A 44 14.35 13.38 -15.77
C GLN A 44 13.36 13.72 -14.67
N THR A 45 13.88 14.27 -13.57
CA THR A 45 13.08 14.89 -12.51
C THR A 45 12.06 15.73 -13.23
N THR A 46 10.78 15.45 -13.01
CA THR A 46 9.66 16.15 -13.66
C THR A 46 9.77 17.64 -13.31
N ARG A 47 10.53 18.40 -14.11
CA ARG A 47 10.67 19.87 -14.02
C ARG A 47 9.39 20.58 -14.47
N ALA A 48 8.28 19.86 -14.62
CA ALA A 48 6.98 20.35 -15.09
C ALA A 48 6.35 21.48 -14.25
N GLY A 49 7.01 21.94 -13.16
CA GLY A 49 6.60 23.10 -12.37
C GLY A 49 7.70 24.11 -12.07
N GLN A 50 8.96 23.90 -12.48
CA GLN A 50 9.98 24.94 -12.31
C GLN A 50 9.80 25.96 -13.43
N THR A 51 9.39 27.19 -13.06
CA THR A 51 9.37 28.31 -13.99
C THR A 51 10.75 28.39 -14.63
N PRO A 52 10.87 28.40 -15.97
CA PRO A 52 12.17 28.59 -16.61
C PRO A 52 12.80 29.81 -15.95
N THR A 53 14.01 29.64 -15.42
CA THR A 53 14.77 30.74 -14.81
C THR A 53 14.79 31.85 -15.84
N GLY A 54 13.92 32.86 -15.65
CA GLY A 54 13.85 34.01 -16.53
C GLY A 54 15.24 34.60 -16.66
N SER A 55 15.53 35.24 -17.79
CA SER A 55 16.89 35.63 -18.15
C SER A 55 17.73 36.07 -16.94
N LEU A 56 18.79 35.31 -16.67
CA LEU A 56 19.74 35.56 -15.57
C LEU A 56 20.58 36.82 -15.81
N VAL A 57 20.50 37.40 -17.00
CA VAL A 57 21.13 38.67 -17.39
C VAL A 57 20.04 39.72 -17.61
N ASP A 58 20.26 40.93 -17.09
CA ASP A 58 19.41 42.08 -17.37
C ASP A 58 19.42 42.38 -18.89
N PRO A 59 18.27 42.35 -19.58
CA PRO A 59 18.20 42.65 -21.01
C PRO A 59 18.80 44.02 -21.38
N GLY A 60 18.77 44.98 -20.45
CA GLY A 60 19.38 46.30 -20.61
C GLY A 60 20.91 46.30 -20.58
N ALA A 61 21.52 45.29 -19.96
CA ALA A 61 22.97 45.10 -19.89
C ALA A 61 23.54 44.39 -21.14
N VAL A 62 22.68 43.81 -21.99
CA VAL A 62 23.10 43.12 -23.22
C VAL A 62 23.45 44.16 -24.30
N PRO A 63 24.70 44.16 -24.84
CA PRO A 63 25.10 45.03 -25.93
C PRO A 63 24.15 44.92 -27.12
N ALA A 64 23.82 46.04 -27.76
CA ALA A 64 22.80 46.08 -28.81
C ALA A 64 23.12 45.12 -29.98
N GLN A 65 24.40 44.95 -30.30
CA GLN A 65 24.88 44.06 -31.35
C GLN A 65 24.81 42.56 -31.01
N MET A 66 24.51 42.18 -29.76
CA MET A 66 24.40 40.77 -29.31
C MET A 66 22.98 40.40 -28.88
N ARG A 67 22.04 41.35 -28.93
CA ARG A 67 20.68 41.16 -28.39
C ARG A 67 19.89 40.09 -29.14
N ALA A 68 20.14 39.94 -30.45
CA ALA A 68 19.46 38.93 -31.26
C ALA A 68 19.92 37.51 -30.88
N GLU A 69 21.24 37.28 -30.77
CA GLU A 69 21.81 35.99 -30.39
C GLU A 69 21.47 35.62 -28.93
N TRP A 70 21.52 36.59 -28.01
CA TRP A 70 21.06 36.37 -26.63
C TRP A 70 19.57 36.04 -26.55
N GLN A 71 18.72 36.75 -27.30
CA GLN A 71 17.28 36.43 -27.33
C GLN A 71 17.03 35.04 -27.90
N ALA A 72 17.75 34.64 -28.95
CA ALA A 72 17.66 33.30 -29.51
C ALA A 72 18.04 32.21 -28.50
N LEU A 73 19.05 32.47 -27.65
CA LEU A 73 19.42 31.57 -26.56
C LEU A 73 18.30 31.46 -25.50
N VAL A 74 17.76 32.60 -25.07
CA VAL A 74 16.64 32.64 -24.11
C VAL A 74 15.42 31.91 -24.66
N ASP A 75 15.08 32.12 -25.94
CA ASP A 75 13.96 31.46 -26.61
C ASP A 75 14.19 29.94 -26.72
N ALA A 76 15.42 29.51 -27.05
CA ALA A 76 15.78 28.10 -27.12
C ALA A 76 15.67 27.41 -25.74
N GLN A 77 16.16 28.04 -24.68
CA GLN A 77 16.05 27.52 -23.30
C GLN A 77 14.58 27.46 -22.82
N ALA A 78 13.77 28.46 -23.19
CA ALA A 78 12.35 28.49 -22.83
C ALA A 78 11.52 27.44 -23.59
N GLY A 79 11.94 27.06 -24.80
CA GLY A 79 11.30 26.03 -25.61
C GLY A 79 11.63 24.61 -25.15
N ASP A 80 12.88 24.17 -25.39
CA ASP A 80 13.39 22.87 -24.97
C ASP A 80 14.85 23.00 -24.54
N PRO A 81 15.14 23.03 -23.22
CA PRO A 81 16.50 23.21 -22.71
C PRO A 81 17.43 22.02 -23.01
N GLY A 82 16.89 20.85 -23.39
CA GLY A 82 17.66 19.69 -23.83
C GLY A 82 17.98 19.68 -25.32
N SER A 83 17.42 20.61 -26.10
CA SER A 83 17.55 20.63 -27.56
C SER A 83 18.93 21.08 -28.04
N THR A 84 19.30 20.68 -29.26
CA THR A 84 20.50 21.20 -29.94
C THR A 84 20.41 22.69 -30.27
N ALA A 85 19.21 23.29 -30.25
CA ALA A 85 19.02 24.71 -30.50
C ALA A 85 19.68 25.58 -29.42
N VAL A 86 19.67 25.13 -28.16
CA VAL A 86 20.37 25.81 -27.05
C VAL A 86 21.87 25.88 -27.32
N GLU A 87 22.47 24.78 -27.77
CA GLU A 87 23.90 24.71 -28.08
C GLU A 87 24.25 25.63 -29.26
N GLN A 88 23.46 25.59 -30.34
CA GLN A 88 23.65 26.45 -31.50
C GLN A 88 23.53 27.95 -31.17
N ALA A 89 22.51 28.33 -30.38
CA ALA A 89 22.32 29.72 -29.98
C ALA A 89 23.42 30.21 -29.01
N ALA A 90 23.86 29.34 -28.10
CA ALA A 90 24.98 29.65 -27.21
C ALA A 90 26.30 29.82 -27.98
N ASP A 91 26.58 28.94 -28.95
CA ASP A 91 27.77 29.03 -29.79
C ASP A 91 27.77 30.32 -30.63
N ALA A 92 26.64 30.66 -31.27
CA ALA A 92 26.49 31.91 -32.01
C ALA A 92 26.72 33.15 -31.14
N LEU A 93 26.29 33.12 -29.87
CA LEU A 93 26.55 34.19 -28.92
C LEU A 93 28.03 34.24 -28.51
N LEU A 94 28.67 33.10 -28.27
CA LEU A 94 30.09 33.00 -27.90
C LEU A 94 31.03 33.50 -29.00
N GLU A 95 30.69 33.27 -30.28
CA GLU A 95 31.43 33.78 -31.44
C GLU A 95 31.51 35.31 -31.51
N ARG A 96 30.61 36.03 -30.82
CA ARG A 96 30.63 37.50 -30.73
C ARG A 96 31.60 38.04 -29.69
N GLU A 97 32.33 37.18 -28.98
CA GLU A 97 33.19 37.54 -27.85
C GLU A 97 32.44 38.38 -26.78
N PRO A 98 31.35 37.84 -26.20
CA PRO A 98 30.50 38.60 -25.30
C PRO A 98 31.22 38.94 -23.98
N PRO A 99 30.77 39.98 -23.25
CA PRO A 99 31.28 40.28 -21.91
C PRO A 99 31.21 39.06 -20.97
N PRO A 100 32.06 39.01 -19.91
CA PRO A 100 32.20 37.82 -19.05
C PRO A 100 30.87 37.23 -18.53
N GLU A 101 29.92 38.06 -18.08
CA GLU A 101 28.62 37.59 -17.57
C GLU A 101 27.76 36.94 -18.66
N LEU A 102 27.77 37.51 -19.87
CA LEU A 102 27.00 37.00 -21.01
C LEU A 102 27.65 35.72 -21.58
N ARG A 103 28.99 35.64 -21.58
CA ARG A 103 29.73 34.41 -21.88
C ARG A 103 29.45 33.31 -20.86
N ALA A 104 29.46 33.62 -19.56
CA ALA A 104 29.11 32.66 -18.51
C ALA A 104 27.66 32.16 -18.64
N THR A 105 26.74 33.01 -19.07
CA THR A 105 25.34 32.62 -19.33
C THR A 105 25.23 31.63 -20.49
N ALA A 106 25.98 31.84 -21.59
CA ALA A 106 26.03 30.89 -22.70
C ALA A 106 26.64 29.54 -22.27
N LEU A 107 27.73 29.56 -21.49
CA LEU A 107 28.35 28.35 -20.95
C LEU A 107 27.42 27.60 -19.99
N LEU A 108 26.70 28.31 -19.12
CA LEU A 108 25.67 27.73 -18.26
C LEU A 108 24.59 27.02 -19.07
N ALA A 109 24.04 27.67 -20.11
CA ALA A 109 23.02 27.07 -20.95
C ALA A 109 23.51 25.78 -21.64
N LYS A 110 24.77 25.77 -22.12
CA LYS A 110 25.40 24.56 -22.64
C LYS A 110 25.57 23.48 -21.55
N ALA A 111 26.03 23.85 -20.36
CA ALA A 111 26.21 22.93 -19.24
C ALA A 111 24.88 22.28 -18.81
N GLU A 112 23.80 23.08 -18.71
CA GLU A 112 22.45 22.59 -18.40
C GLU A 112 21.95 21.60 -19.45
N ARG A 113 22.12 21.92 -20.73
CA ARG A 113 21.77 21.00 -21.82
C ARG A 113 22.56 19.70 -21.71
N GLN A 114 23.89 19.78 -21.53
CA GLN A 114 24.75 18.59 -21.40
C GLN A 114 24.34 17.74 -20.19
N TYR A 115 23.96 18.37 -19.07
CA TYR A 115 23.38 17.67 -17.93
C TYR A 115 22.05 17.00 -18.28
N LEU A 116 21.13 17.68 -18.98
CA LEU A 116 19.84 17.09 -19.35
C LEU A 116 19.96 15.88 -20.29
N VAL A 117 20.97 15.85 -21.17
CA VAL A 117 21.21 14.73 -22.09
C VAL A 117 22.12 13.63 -21.51
N GLY A 118 22.50 13.72 -20.24
CA GLY A 118 23.31 12.69 -19.55
C GLY A 118 24.83 12.82 -19.74
N SER A 119 25.32 13.92 -20.32
CA SER A 119 26.74 14.16 -20.60
C SER A 119 27.42 14.91 -19.44
N ASP A 120 27.53 14.27 -18.27
CA ASP A 120 28.02 14.90 -17.03
C ASP A 120 29.43 15.48 -17.16
N SER A 121 30.35 14.76 -17.81
CA SER A 121 31.74 15.23 -17.97
C SER A 121 31.83 16.55 -18.75
N GLN A 122 31.00 16.72 -19.79
CA GLN A 122 30.93 17.96 -20.56
C GLN A 122 30.23 19.06 -19.76
N ALA A 123 29.15 18.72 -19.03
CA ALA A 123 28.47 19.66 -18.16
C ALA A 123 29.40 20.23 -17.09
N ILE A 124 30.21 19.38 -16.44
CA ILE A 124 31.21 19.78 -15.44
C ILE A 124 32.25 20.71 -16.08
N ALA A 125 32.83 20.34 -17.24
CA ALA A 125 33.85 21.15 -17.90
C ALA A 125 33.34 22.55 -18.29
N LEU A 126 32.13 22.64 -18.84
CA LEU A 126 31.50 23.91 -19.21
C LEU A 126 31.15 24.76 -17.98
N ALA A 127 30.65 24.14 -16.91
CA ALA A 127 30.35 24.85 -15.67
C ALA A 127 31.63 25.35 -14.99
N ASP A 128 32.72 24.57 -15.00
CA ASP A 128 34.04 24.99 -14.50
C ASP A 128 34.59 26.19 -15.26
N GLU A 129 34.46 26.22 -16.59
CA GLU A 129 34.84 27.39 -17.40
C GLU A 129 34.00 28.62 -16.99
N ALA A 130 32.69 28.46 -16.77
CA ALA A 130 31.83 29.54 -16.32
C ALA A 130 32.19 30.04 -14.90
N VAL A 131 32.49 29.14 -13.96
CA VAL A 131 32.96 29.50 -12.61
C VAL A 131 34.26 30.30 -12.68
N ALA A 132 35.25 29.82 -13.45
CA ALA A 132 36.53 30.49 -13.61
C ALA A 132 36.38 31.90 -14.20
N LEU A 133 35.51 32.05 -15.19
CA LEU A 133 35.22 33.33 -15.81
C LEU A 133 34.57 34.32 -14.84
N LEU A 134 33.60 33.86 -14.03
CA LEU A 134 32.94 34.68 -13.01
C LEU A 134 33.86 35.01 -11.82
N ALA A 135 34.85 34.17 -11.54
CA ALA A 135 35.87 34.44 -10.53
C ALA A 135 36.91 35.47 -10.99
N ALA A 136 37.26 35.48 -12.29
CA ALA A 136 38.22 36.42 -12.87
C ALA A 136 37.66 37.84 -13.05
N SER A 137 36.34 38.00 -13.05
CA SER A 137 35.71 39.33 -13.08
C SER A 137 35.95 40.04 -11.73
N GLU A 138 36.87 41.01 -11.70
CA GLU A 138 37.24 41.77 -10.47
C GLU A 138 36.07 42.55 -9.84
N ALA A 139 34.97 42.72 -10.56
CA ALA A 139 33.78 43.36 -10.01
C ALA A 139 32.99 42.34 -9.15
N PRO A 140 32.81 42.57 -7.83
CA PRO A 140 31.79 41.83 -7.08
C PRO A 140 30.46 41.98 -7.82
N PRO A 141 29.57 40.97 -7.81
CA PRO A 141 28.29 41.07 -8.50
C PRO A 141 27.50 42.24 -7.90
N LYS A 142 27.60 43.42 -8.52
CA LYS A 142 26.90 44.63 -8.08
C LYS A 142 25.40 44.51 -8.36
N SER A 143 25.01 43.54 -9.20
CA SER A 143 23.63 43.25 -9.61
C SER A 143 23.13 41.95 -8.98
N LYS A 144 21.82 41.92 -8.68
CA LYS A 144 21.09 40.71 -8.28
C LYS A 144 21.25 39.58 -9.32
N SER A 145 21.25 39.95 -10.60
CA SER A 145 21.46 39.07 -11.75
C SER A 145 22.80 38.34 -11.70
N GLY A 146 23.90 39.02 -11.39
CA GLY A 146 25.23 38.37 -11.30
C GLY A 146 25.32 37.34 -10.18
N SER A 147 24.68 37.58 -9.04
CA SER A 147 24.61 36.61 -7.93
C SER A 147 23.75 35.39 -8.31
N GLN A 148 22.63 35.62 -8.99
CA GLN A 148 21.77 34.55 -9.50
C GLN A 148 22.47 33.69 -10.56
N LEU A 149 23.25 34.31 -11.45
CA LEU A 149 24.04 33.59 -12.45
C LEU A 149 25.10 32.69 -11.79
N ARG A 150 25.87 33.23 -10.83
CA ARG A 150 26.86 32.44 -10.08
C ARG A 150 26.19 31.24 -9.40
N THR A 151 25.08 31.48 -8.70
CA THR A 151 24.27 30.44 -8.07
C THR A 151 23.87 29.35 -9.07
N ALA A 152 23.34 29.73 -10.23
CA ALA A 152 22.88 28.78 -11.24
C ALA A 152 24.03 27.91 -11.79
N VAL A 153 25.21 28.51 -12.02
CA VAL A 153 26.42 27.79 -12.44
C VAL A 153 26.85 26.75 -11.39
N HIS A 154 26.99 27.17 -10.13
CA HIS A 154 27.37 26.24 -9.05
C HIS A 154 26.32 25.14 -8.83
N ARG A 155 25.03 25.45 -8.97
CA ARG A 155 23.96 24.44 -8.91
C ARG A 155 24.13 23.37 -9.99
N VAL A 156 24.31 23.76 -11.26
CA VAL A 156 24.49 22.79 -12.36
C VAL A 156 25.77 21.96 -12.18
N LEU A 157 26.85 22.61 -11.75
CA LEU A 157 28.11 21.94 -11.44
C LEU A 157 27.93 20.89 -10.34
N ALA A 158 27.30 21.25 -9.22
CA ALA A 158 27.05 20.35 -8.09
C ALA A 158 26.23 19.12 -8.51
N LEU A 159 25.18 19.31 -9.32
CA LEU A 159 24.33 18.23 -9.81
C LEU A 159 25.07 17.30 -10.79
N ALA A 160 25.84 17.86 -11.72
CA ALA A 160 26.64 17.07 -12.66
C ALA A 160 27.75 16.29 -11.95
N LEU A 161 28.42 16.90 -10.97
CA LEU A 161 29.40 16.23 -10.10
C LEU A 161 28.74 15.08 -9.31
N THR A 162 27.56 15.32 -8.76
CA THR A 162 26.77 14.32 -8.02
C THR A 162 26.43 13.12 -8.90
N ARG A 163 26.03 13.33 -10.15
CA ARG A 163 25.62 12.24 -11.05
C ARG A 163 26.79 11.48 -11.66
N GLY A 164 27.80 12.18 -12.17
CA GLY A 164 28.88 11.56 -12.95
C GLY A 164 30.32 11.99 -12.61
N GLY A 165 30.51 12.99 -11.75
CA GLY A 165 31.83 13.53 -11.39
C GLY A 165 32.41 13.02 -10.06
N ASP A 166 33.26 13.82 -9.42
CA ASP A 166 33.86 13.54 -8.11
C ASP A 166 32.85 13.82 -6.98
N PRO A 167 32.45 12.81 -6.18
CA PRO A 167 31.47 12.99 -5.11
C PRO A 167 31.97 13.88 -3.97
N ALA A 168 33.27 13.92 -3.67
CA ALA A 168 33.79 14.79 -2.60
C ALA A 168 33.68 16.26 -3.00
N ARG A 169 33.99 16.56 -4.26
CA ARG A 169 33.79 17.89 -4.83
C ARG A 169 32.30 18.25 -4.89
N ALA A 170 31.44 17.29 -5.26
CA ALA A 170 29.99 17.50 -5.26
C ALA A 170 29.48 17.96 -3.88
N LEU A 171 29.93 17.30 -2.81
CA LEU A 171 29.54 17.66 -1.44
C LEU A 171 29.99 19.07 -1.07
N ALA A 172 31.22 19.47 -1.43
CA ALA A 172 31.72 20.82 -1.18
C ALA A 172 30.85 21.89 -1.88
N GLU A 173 30.50 21.68 -3.15
CA GLU A 173 29.62 22.60 -3.90
C GLU A 173 28.21 22.66 -3.30
N LEU A 174 27.67 21.53 -2.84
CA LEU A 174 26.37 21.47 -2.16
C LEU A 174 26.37 22.17 -0.80
N ASP A 175 27.46 22.07 -0.04
CA ASP A 175 27.64 22.77 1.24
C ASP A 175 27.64 24.30 1.04
N GLU A 176 28.32 24.79 -0.02
CA GLU A 176 28.32 26.21 -0.38
C GLU A 176 26.90 26.70 -0.75
N LEU A 177 26.18 25.94 -1.57
CA LEU A 177 24.80 26.26 -1.97
C LEU A 177 23.81 26.22 -0.79
N GLU A 178 24.00 25.30 0.16
CA GLU A 178 23.21 25.26 1.40
C GLU A 178 23.48 26.49 2.27
N ALA A 179 24.76 26.84 2.47
CA ALA A 179 25.16 27.98 3.27
C ALA A 179 24.60 29.31 2.72
N SER A 180 24.48 29.43 1.40
CA SER A 180 23.89 30.61 0.75
C SER A 180 22.37 30.53 0.57
N GLY A 181 21.72 29.43 0.96
CA GLY A 181 20.28 29.21 0.77
C GLY A 181 19.84 29.26 -0.70
N SER A 182 20.73 28.87 -1.61
CA SER A 182 20.59 29.10 -3.05
C SER A 182 20.15 27.87 -3.85
N ILE A 183 19.80 26.80 -3.16
CA ILE A 183 19.28 25.55 -3.72
C ILE A 183 18.02 25.13 -2.95
N GLU A 184 17.03 24.60 -3.68
CA GLU A 184 15.81 24.11 -3.06
C GLU A 184 16.10 22.94 -2.12
N ARG A 185 15.44 22.94 -0.95
CA ARG A 185 15.73 21.98 0.12
C ARG A 185 15.59 20.52 -0.33
N VAL A 186 14.57 20.21 -1.14
CA VAL A 186 14.32 18.86 -1.67
C VAL A 186 15.45 18.42 -2.61
N GLU A 187 15.88 19.32 -3.50
CA GLU A 187 16.95 19.06 -4.47
C GLU A 187 18.30 18.86 -3.78
N LEU A 188 18.63 19.74 -2.83
CA LEU A 188 19.85 19.63 -2.01
C LEU A 188 19.93 18.29 -1.28
N ARG A 189 18.84 17.87 -0.63
CA ARG A 189 18.82 16.61 0.13
C ARG A 189 19.01 15.39 -0.76
N GLY A 190 18.37 15.38 -1.93
CA GLY A 190 18.55 14.30 -2.91
C GLY A 190 19.96 14.26 -3.49
N ALA A 191 20.49 15.40 -3.91
CA ALA A 191 21.85 15.48 -4.45
C ALA A 191 22.90 15.05 -3.40
N ARG A 192 22.76 15.52 -2.15
CA ARG A 192 23.67 15.13 -1.06
C ARG A 192 23.57 13.63 -0.76
N ALA A 193 22.37 13.05 -0.77
CA ALA A 193 22.20 11.61 -0.55
C ALA A 193 22.94 10.77 -1.60
N VAL A 194 22.81 11.13 -2.88
CA VAL A 194 23.51 10.46 -3.98
C VAL A 194 25.03 10.67 -3.91
N ALA A 195 25.49 11.87 -3.58
CA ALA A 195 26.92 12.15 -3.45
C ALA A 195 27.56 11.35 -2.31
N LEU A 196 26.90 11.25 -1.14
CA LEU A 196 27.37 10.43 -0.01
C LEU A 196 27.45 8.94 -0.36
N ASP A 197 26.42 8.43 -1.07
CA ASP A 197 26.38 7.04 -1.53
C ASP A 197 27.55 6.73 -2.48
N ARG A 198 27.80 7.61 -3.45
CA ARG A 198 28.95 7.49 -4.38
C ARG A 198 30.30 7.66 -3.69
N ALA A 199 30.37 8.42 -2.59
CA ALA A 199 31.58 8.56 -1.77
C ALA A 199 31.86 7.31 -0.92
N GLY A 200 30.91 6.36 -0.84
CA GLY A 200 31.02 5.17 0.01
C GLY A 200 30.70 5.42 1.48
N ASP A 201 30.16 6.59 1.84
CA ASP A 201 29.67 6.85 3.19
C ASP A 201 28.26 6.26 3.36
N THR A 202 28.19 4.95 3.61
CA THR A 202 26.92 4.21 3.74
C THR A 202 26.01 4.80 4.82
N ALA A 203 26.56 5.19 5.97
CA ALA A 203 25.78 5.71 7.09
C ALA A 203 25.24 7.12 6.81
N GLY A 204 26.09 8.00 6.28
CA GLY A 204 25.68 9.33 5.84
C GLY A 204 24.65 9.27 4.72
N ALA A 205 24.88 8.40 3.73
CA ALA A 205 23.95 8.19 2.62
C ALA A 205 22.57 7.72 3.10
N LEU A 206 22.51 6.72 3.98
CA LEU A 206 21.24 6.24 4.52
C LEU A 206 20.47 7.35 5.23
N ALA A 207 21.13 8.11 6.12
CA ALA A 207 20.52 9.23 6.82
C ALA A 207 20.02 10.33 5.86
N ALA A 208 20.78 10.61 4.80
CA ALA A 208 20.40 11.57 3.77
C ALA A 208 19.21 11.08 2.93
N PHE A 209 19.15 9.80 2.54
CA PHE A 209 18.04 9.24 1.78
C PHE A 209 16.73 9.20 2.58
N VAL A 210 16.74 8.79 3.85
CA VAL A 210 15.50 8.82 4.67
C VAL A 210 15.01 10.26 4.87
N GLY A 211 15.94 11.21 5.07
CA GLY A 211 15.61 12.63 5.20
C GLY A 211 15.13 13.27 3.90
N TRP A 212 15.64 12.81 2.75
CA TRP A 212 15.14 13.22 1.44
C TRP A 212 13.74 12.65 1.20
N ARG A 213 13.54 11.36 1.49
CA ARG A 213 12.26 10.68 1.26
C ARG A 213 11.10 11.35 1.99
N GLU A 214 11.32 11.83 3.21
CA GLU A 214 10.32 12.55 4.01
C GLU A 214 9.83 13.85 3.32
N LEU A 215 10.63 14.44 2.42
CA LEU A 215 10.27 15.68 1.71
C LEU A 215 9.64 15.45 0.33
N VAL A 216 9.69 14.22 -0.18
CA VAL A 216 9.27 13.88 -1.55
C VAL A 216 7.84 13.32 -1.52
N ALA A 217 7.00 13.78 -2.45
CA ALA A 217 5.65 13.27 -2.62
C ALA A 217 5.65 11.78 -3.00
N ASP A 218 4.67 11.01 -2.51
CA ASP A 218 4.66 9.55 -2.62
C ASP A 218 4.63 9.05 -4.07
N GLU A 219 4.00 9.79 -4.97
CA GLU A 219 3.87 9.50 -6.39
C GLU A 219 5.07 9.93 -7.25
N ALA A 220 6.02 10.67 -6.68
CA ALA A 220 7.18 11.15 -7.41
C ALA A 220 8.17 10.00 -7.69
N PRO A 221 8.78 9.90 -8.88
CA PRO A 221 9.79 8.88 -9.18
C PRO A 221 10.95 8.84 -8.17
N GLU A 222 11.31 9.99 -7.63
CA GLU A 222 12.34 10.18 -6.60
C GLU A 222 12.02 9.43 -5.30
N ALA A 223 10.73 9.27 -4.96
CA ALA A 223 10.29 8.53 -3.78
C ALA A 223 10.66 7.04 -3.88
N GLY A 224 10.40 6.43 -5.05
CA GLY A 224 10.74 5.04 -5.32
C GLY A 224 12.25 4.82 -5.29
N TYR A 225 13.02 5.70 -5.96
CA TYR A 225 14.48 5.64 -5.95
C TYR A 225 15.06 5.74 -4.52
N ALA A 226 14.59 6.68 -3.70
CA ALA A 226 15.05 6.81 -2.32
C ALA A 226 14.74 5.57 -1.49
N GLN A 227 13.54 4.97 -1.62
CA GLN A 227 13.15 3.75 -0.90
C GLN A 227 14.03 2.55 -1.28
N GLU A 228 14.34 2.37 -2.57
CA GLU A 228 15.25 1.30 -3.03
C GLU A 228 16.65 1.47 -2.44
N ARG A 229 17.18 2.69 -2.43
CA ARG A 229 18.49 2.97 -1.82
C ARG A 229 18.48 2.77 -0.30
N ILE A 230 17.43 3.18 0.40
CA ILE A 230 17.26 2.91 1.85
C ILE A 230 17.33 1.41 2.12
N ALA A 231 16.54 0.60 1.41
CA ALA A 231 16.48 -0.84 1.58
C ALA A 231 17.83 -1.53 1.32
N ALA A 232 18.60 -1.04 0.33
CA ALA A 232 19.94 -1.56 0.04
C ALA A 232 20.96 -1.18 1.12
N LEU A 233 21.01 0.09 1.52
CA LEU A 233 22.02 0.60 2.45
C LEU A 233 21.88 0.04 3.87
N VAL A 234 20.64 -0.18 4.32
CA VAL A 234 20.34 -0.77 5.65
C VAL A 234 21.02 -2.13 5.83
N GLN A 235 21.15 -2.93 4.76
CA GLN A 235 21.75 -4.27 4.83
C GLN A 235 23.25 -4.25 5.16
N HIS A 236 23.90 -3.08 5.03
CA HIS A 236 25.34 -2.90 5.25
C HIS A 236 25.68 -2.24 6.60
N LEU A 237 24.69 -1.94 7.43
CA LEU A 237 24.88 -1.30 8.73
C LEU A 237 24.43 -2.22 9.86
N ASP A 238 25.14 -2.15 10.99
CA ASP A 238 24.71 -2.83 12.21
C ASP A 238 23.57 -2.07 12.92
N ARG A 239 22.91 -2.78 13.84
CA ARG A 239 21.79 -2.26 14.63
C ARG A 239 22.18 -1.00 15.42
N ALA A 240 23.39 -0.93 15.98
CA ALA A 240 23.81 0.18 16.82
C ALA A 240 23.99 1.47 15.99
N SER A 241 24.52 1.33 14.79
CA SER A 241 24.68 2.38 13.80
C SER A 241 23.31 2.92 13.37
N ILE A 242 22.37 2.05 12.99
CA ILE A 242 21.01 2.46 12.61
C ILE A 242 20.29 3.17 13.76
N LEU A 243 20.41 2.69 15.01
CA LEU A 243 19.83 3.37 16.18
C LEU A 243 20.45 4.75 16.43
N THR A 244 21.74 4.91 16.13
CA THR A 244 22.42 6.21 16.23
C THR A 244 21.90 7.17 15.17
N LEU A 245 21.74 6.70 13.93
CA LEU A 245 21.14 7.48 12.84
C LEU A 245 19.69 7.86 13.16
N ALA A 246 18.89 6.94 13.71
CA ALA A 246 17.50 7.20 14.06
C ALA A 246 17.34 8.31 15.12
N LYS A 247 18.32 8.46 16.03
CA LYS A 247 18.35 9.57 17.01
C LYS A 247 18.73 10.90 16.39
N ALA A 248 19.55 10.88 15.34
CA ALA A 248 20.04 12.05 14.62
C ALA A 248 19.23 12.37 13.35
N ALA A 249 18.13 11.66 13.10
CA ALA A 249 17.34 11.80 11.90
C ALA A 249 16.74 13.22 11.79
N PRO A 250 16.62 13.77 10.57
CA PRO A 250 16.19 15.16 10.36
C PRO A 250 14.69 15.38 10.62
N GLY A 251 13.90 14.32 10.78
CA GLY A 251 12.46 14.37 10.98
C GLY A 251 11.92 13.07 11.61
N PRO A 252 10.67 13.10 12.13
CA PRO A 252 10.08 11.96 12.83
C PRO A 252 9.88 10.75 11.93
N ASP A 253 9.39 10.94 10.70
CA ASP A 253 9.12 9.83 9.77
C ASP A 253 10.44 9.17 9.31
N ALA A 254 11.50 9.95 9.07
CA ALA A 254 12.83 9.42 8.83
C ALA A 254 13.36 8.61 10.02
N ALA A 255 13.16 9.08 11.25
CA ALA A 255 13.55 8.35 12.46
C ALA A 255 12.79 7.03 12.59
N ASP A 256 11.48 7.05 12.33
CA ASP A 256 10.62 5.88 12.42
C ASP A 256 10.89 4.87 11.32
N CYS A 257 11.20 5.30 10.10
CA CYS A 257 11.67 4.42 9.03
C CYS A 257 12.95 3.68 9.46
N LEU A 258 13.94 4.39 10.02
CA LEU A 258 15.16 3.76 10.51
C LEU A 258 14.89 2.76 11.65
N ARG A 259 13.99 3.07 12.59
CA ARG A 259 13.58 2.09 13.62
C ARG A 259 12.81 0.91 13.03
N ALA A 260 11.99 1.16 12.02
CA ALA A 260 11.20 0.15 11.32
C ALA A 260 12.09 -0.87 10.61
N THR A 261 13.22 -0.44 10.04
CA THR A 261 14.22 -1.36 9.45
C THR A 261 14.80 -2.36 10.46
N LEU A 262 14.73 -2.03 11.76
CA LEU A 262 15.16 -2.90 12.86
C LEU A 262 14.04 -3.78 13.43
N GLY A 263 12.89 -3.81 12.76
CA GLY A 263 11.68 -4.53 13.17
C GLY A 263 10.81 -3.78 14.18
N SER A 264 11.06 -2.48 14.43
CA SER A 264 10.14 -1.69 15.26
C SER A 264 8.85 -1.41 14.49
N ASP A 265 7.70 -1.43 15.15
CA ASP A 265 6.46 -1.02 14.50
C ASP A 265 6.34 0.50 14.47
N PRO A 266 6.31 1.16 13.29
CA PRO A 266 6.05 2.60 13.21
C PRO A 266 4.58 2.94 13.50
N GLY A 267 3.69 1.96 13.56
CA GLY A 267 2.27 2.13 13.79
C GLY A 267 1.49 2.53 12.54
N ASP A 268 0.18 2.33 12.56
CA ASP A 268 -0.66 2.46 11.36
C ASP A 268 -0.90 3.90 10.92
N GLN A 269 -0.67 4.88 11.80
CA GLN A 269 -0.72 6.30 11.44
C GLN A 269 0.54 6.76 10.71
N ALA A 270 1.60 5.95 10.71
CA ALA A 270 2.80 6.28 9.96
C ALA A 270 2.50 6.32 8.46
N PRO A 271 3.16 7.18 7.67
CA PRO A 271 3.03 7.16 6.22
C PRO A 271 3.34 5.77 5.64
N ALA A 272 2.72 5.44 4.50
CA ALA A 272 2.89 4.13 3.86
C ALA A 272 4.36 3.80 3.57
N TRP A 273 5.17 4.81 3.22
CA TRP A 273 6.60 4.64 2.96
C TRP A 273 7.41 4.29 4.22
N VAL A 274 7.02 4.79 5.39
CA VAL A 274 7.66 4.46 6.67
C VAL A 274 7.39 3.01 7.03
N ARG A 275 6.14 2.55 6.87
CA ARG A 275 5.79 1.13 7.05
C ARG A 275 6.55 0.23 6.09
N ALA A 276 6.75 0.67 4.85
CA ALA A 276 7.53 -0.08 3.86
C ALA A 276 9.00 -0.28 4.24
N CYS A 277 9.54 0.53 5.17
CA CYS A 277 10.89 0.35 5.71
C CYS A 277 11.03 -0.88 6.61
N GLN A 278 9.92 -1.49 7.06
CA GLN A 278 9.98 -2.74 7.80
C GLN A 278 10.54 -3.88 6.94
N PRO A 279 11.42 -4.72 7.52
CA PRO A 279 11.87 -5.92 6.85
C PRO A 279 10.68 -6.83 6.56
N LEU A 280 10.70 -7.45 5.39
CA LEU A 280 9.75 -8.50 5.05
C LEU A 280 10.12 -9.80 5.74
N PRO A 281 9.13 -10.67 6.01
CA PRO A 281 9.43 -12.08 6.17
C PRO A 281 10.01 -12.64 4.86
N ASP A 282 11.05 -13.47 4.91
CA ASP A 282 11.55 -14.17 3.73
C ASP A 282 10.51 -15.17 3.21
N ARG A 283 9.75 -15.77 4.14
CA ARG A 283 8.75 -16.79 3.85
C ARG A 283 7.46 -16.60 4.65
N VAL A 284 6.34 -16.53 3.94
CA VAL A 284 5.00 -16.54 4.52
C VAL A 284 4.36 -17.92 4.29
N GLY A 285 3.94 -18.55 5.38
CA GLY A 285 3.16 -19.77 5.38
C GLY A 285 1.66 -19.47 5.28
N ILE A 286 0.94 -20.24 4.47
CA ILE A 286 -0.50 -20.15 4.32
C ILE A 286 -1.09 -21.51 4.67
N LEU A 287 -1.90 -21.53 5.73
CA LEU A 287 -2.47 -22.74 6.30
C LEU A 287 -3.98 -22.73 6.10
N LEU A 288 -4.48 -23.48 5.12
CA LEU A 288 -5.90 -23.49 4.73
C LEU A 288 -6.50 -24.90 4.84
N PRO A 289 -7.79 -25.05 5.22
CA PRO A 289 -8.41 -26.35 5.36
C PRO A 289 -8.82 -26.92 3.99
N ARG A 290 -7.89 -27.40 3.18
CA ARG A 290 -8.15 -27.95 1.83
C ARG A 290 -8.87 -29.30 1.86
N THR A 291 -8.87 -30.01 2.98
CA THR A 291 -9.56 -31.29 3.16
C THR A 291 -10.52 -31.29 4.34
N GLY A 292 -11.45 -32.26 4.35
CA GLY A 292 -12.42 -32.46 5.43
C GLY A 292 -13.61 -31.49 5.39
N LYS A 293 -14.33 -31.37 6.51
CA LYS A 293 -15.62 -30.64 6.58
C LYS A 293 -15.52 -29.13 6.32
N LEU A 294 -14.31 -28.57 6.40
CA LEU A 294 -14.05 -27.15 6.21
C LEU A 294 -13.54 -26.82 4.80
N SER A 295 -13.42 -27.81 3.90
CA SER A 295 -12.88 -27.63 2.54
C SER A 295 -13.67 -26.66 1.68
N ALA A 296 -14.97 -26.53 1.92
CA ALA A 296 -15.82 -25.58 1.21
C ALA A 296 -15.37 -24.11 1.36
N LEU A 297 -14.68 -23.77 2.45
CA LEU A 297 -14.14 -22.42 2.68
C LEU A 297 -12.82 -22.18 1.94
N ALA A 298 -12.09 -23.25 1.61
CA ALA A 298 -10.70 -23.14 1.21
C ALA A 298 -10.49 -22.74 -0.25
N ASP A 299 -11.48 -22.94 -1.13
CA ASP A 299 -11.36 -22.51 -2.54
C ASP A 299 -11.38 -20.98 -2.68
N ALA A 300 -12.34 -20.32 -2.03
CA ALA A 300 -12.43 -18.85 -2.04
C ALA A 300 -11.22 -18.21 -1.35
N GLN A 301 -10.77 -18.77 -0.23
CA GLN A 301 -9.60 -18.27 0.49
C GLN A 301 -8.30 -18.51 -0.28
N LEU A 302 -8.15 -19.65 -0.94
CA LEU A 302 -6.99 -19.91 -1.80
C LEU A 302 -6.97 -18.96 -3.00
N ALA A 303 -8.11 -18.75 -3.65
CA ALA A 303 -8.24 -17.78 -4.74
C ALA A 303 -7.84 -16.36 -4.28
N ALA A 304 -8.30 -15.94 -3.10
CA ALA A 304 -7.95 -14.65 -2.52
C ALA A 304 -6.45 -14.56 -2.22
N ALA A 305 -5.88 -15.59 -1.61
CA ALA A 305 -4.46 -15.62 -1.30
C ALA A 305 -3.60 -15.58 -2.58
N VAL A 306 -3.95 -16.31 -3.64
CA VAL A 306 -3.22 -16.29 -4.92
C VAL A 306 -3.28 -14.90 -5.58
N ALA A 307 -4.45 -14.26 -5.60
CA ALA A 307 -4.58 -12.89 -6.09
C ALA A 307 -3.76 -11.89 -5.24
N ALA A 308 -3.79 -12.04 -3.91
CA ALA A 308 -3.00 -11.21 -2.99
C ALA A 308 -1.49 -11.35 -3.25
N VAL A 309 -0.96 -12.57 -3.33
CA VAL A 309 0.46 -12.83 -3.67
C VAL A 309 0.83 -12.21 -5.01
N THR A 310 -0.07 -12.27 -6.00
CA THR A 310 0.18 -11.69 -7.33
C THR A 310 0.32 -10.17 -7.26
N VAL A 311 -0.50 -9.49 -6.45
CA VAL A 311 -0.42 -8.03 -6.29
C VAL A 311 0.77 -7.63 -5.44
N LEU A 312 0.90 -8.22 -4.25
CA LEU A 312 1.94 -7.86 -3.27
C LEU A 312 3.34 -8.24 -3.76
N GLY A 313 3.47 -9.39 -4.40
CA GLY A 313 4.74 -9.89 -4.93
C GLY A 313 5.29 -9.09 -6.11
N ARG A 314 4.47 -8.32 -6.83
CA ARG A 314 4.96 -7.37 -7.87
C ARG A 314 5.74 -6.22 -7.26
N ALA A 315 5.35 -5.77 -6.06
CA ALA A 315 6.01 -4.67 -5.37
C ALA A 315 7.21 -5.18 -4.55
N ARG A 316 7.01 -6.26 -3.79
CA ARG A 316 7.98 -6.81 -2.84
C ARG A 316 7.88 -8.34 -2.83
N PRO A 317 8.76 -9.06 -3.55
CA PRO A 317 8.68 -10.51 -3.65
C PRO A 317 8.98 -11.18 -2.31
N VAL A 318 8.11 -12.11 -1.90
CA VAL A 318 8.27 -12.95 -0.71
C VAL A 318 7.92 -14.39 -1.11
N SER A 319 8.63 -15.35 -0.54
CA SER A 319 8.36 -16.77 -0.81
C SER A 319 7.12 -17.23 -0.04
N VAL A 320 6.25 -17.99 -0.70
CA VAL A 320 4.98 -18.44 -0.11
C VAL A 320 4.95 -19.95 0.01
N LEU A 321 4.64 -20.43 1.21
CA LEU A 321 4.53 -21.84 1.53
C LEU A 321 3.06 -22.20 1.77
N TRP A 322 2.59 -23.31 1.22
CA TRP A 322 1.19 -23.72 1.34
C TRP A 322 1.08 -25.06 2.05
N ARG A 323 0.20 -25.15 3.05
CA ARG A 323 -0.14 -26.39 3.74
C ARG A 323 -1.63 -26.52 3.97
N ASP A 324 -2.08 -27.77 3.90
CA ASP A 324 -3.44 -28.13 4.28
C ASP A 324 -3.52 -28.26 5.81
N SER A 325 -4.47 -27.56 6.44
CA SER A 325 -4.76 -27.71 7.86
C SER A 325 -5.68 -28.89 8.17
N GLY A 326 -6.34 -29.46 7.15
CA GLY A 326 -7.46 -30.38 7.29
C GLY A 326 -8.60 -29.80 8.13
N SER A 327 -9.43 -30.67 8.69
CA SER A 327 -10.59 -30.29 9.51
C SER A 327 -10.50 -30.78 10.96
N SER A 328 -9.32 -31.14 11.47
CA SER A 328 -9.10 -31.54 12.86
C SER A 328 -7.94 -30.77 13.51
N ALA A 329 -7.91 -30.77 14.84
CA ALA A 329 -6.84 -30.16 15.62
C ALA A 329 -5.47 -30.75 15.28
N ASP A 330 -5.37 -32.08 15.09
CA ASP A 330 -4.10 -32.76 14.83
C ASP A 330 -3.55 -32.44 13.44
N THR A 331 -4.41 -32.36 12.42
CA THR A 331 -3.98 -31.97 11.06
C THR A 331 -3.55 -30.51 11.03
N ALA A 332 -4.22 -29.63 11.78
CA ALA A 332 -3.86 -28.22 11.88
C ALA A 332 -2.51 -28.04 12.58
N ARG A 333 -2.26 -28.77 13.68
CA ARG A 333 -0.97 -28.82 14.37
C ARG A 333 0.16 -29.24 13.42
N ALA A 334 -0.01 -30.39 12.76
CA ALA A 334 1.01 -30.93 11.86
C ALA A 334 1.29 -29.99 10.66
N GLY A 335 0.27 -29.33 10.13
CA GLY A 335 0.42 -28.34 9.05
C GLY A 335 1.23 -27.12 9.49
N ALA A 336 0.98 -26.60 10.69
CA ALA A 336 1.72 -25.49 11.27
C ALA A 336 3.19 -25.85 11.56
N ASP A 337 3.43 -27.00 12.21
CA ASP A 337 4.77 -27.51 12.48
C ASP A 337 5.59 -27.63 11.19
N ARG A 338 4.95 -28.11 10.11
CA ARG A 338 5.60 -28.25 8.82
C ARG A 338 5.93 -26.91 8.17
N LEU A 339 5.05 -25.90 8.27
CA LEU A 339 5.34 -24.56 7.75
C LEU A 339 6.57 -23.96 8.43
N VAL A 340 6.67 -24.06 9.76
CA VAL A 340 7.84 -23.57 10.51
C VAL A 340 9.09 -24.36 10.15
N ALA A 341 9.00 -25.69 10.04
CA ALA A 341 10.12 -26.51 9.59
C ALA A 341 10.60 -26.17 8.17
N ASP A 342 9.69 -25.73 7.30
CA ASP A 342 10.01 -25.26 5.95
C ASP A 342 10.43 -23.76 5.93
N GLY A 343 10.54 -23.12 7.09
CA GLY A 343 11.09 -21.78 7.28
C GLY A 343 10.08 -20.64 7.24
N ALA A 344 8.78 -20.90 7.43
CA ALA A 344 7.79 -19.82 7.54
C ALA A 344 8.04 -18.96 8.79
N GLU A 345 8.16 -17.64 8.57
CA GLU A 345 8.29 -16.65 9.65
C GLU A 345 6.92 -16.19 10.16
N VAL A 346 5.98 -16.02 9.23
CA VAL A 346 4.58 -15.66 9.51
C VAL A 346 3.67 -16.72 8.89
N ILE A 347 2.62 -17.11 9.61
CA ILE A 347 1.61 -18.06 9.17
C ILE A 347 0.24 -17.38 9.11
N ILE A 348 -0.42 -17.45 7.96
CA ILE A 348 -1.78 -16.95 7.75
C ILE A 348 -2.77 -18.13 7.85
N GLY A 349 -3.76 -18.01 8.74
CA GLY A 349 -4.69 -19.09 9.09
C GLY A 349 -4.27 -19.86 10.36
N PRO A 350 -4.86 -21.03 10.67
CA PRO A 350 -5.92 -21.73 9.96
C PRO A 350 -7.31 -21.13 10.22
N VAL A 351 -8.34 -21.71 9.59
CA VAL A 351 -9.74 -21.34 9.86
C VAL A 351 -10.32 -22.23 10.96
N GLY A 352 -11.09 -21.60 11.85
CA GLY A 352 -11.86 -22.26 12.90
C GLY A 352 -11.12 -22.30 14.25
N ALA A 353 -11.81 -21.90 15.32
CA ALA A 353 -11.22 -21.70 16.64
C ALA A 353 -10.49 -22.93 17.23
N THR A 354 -10.94 -24.15 16.91
CA THR A 354 -10.27 -25.38 17.36
C THR A 354 -8.95 -25.60 16.61
N ASN A 355 -8.93 -25.39 15.30
CA ASN A 355 -7.72 -25.53 14.48
C ASN A 355 -6.71 -24.44 14.81
N VAL A 356 -7.18 -23.20 15.00
CA VAL A 356 -6.34 -22.06 15.40
C VAL A 356 -5.61 -22.36 16.70
N ARG A 357 -6.34 -22.75 17.76
CA ARG A 357 -5.73 -23.12 19.04
C ARG A 357 -4.71 -24.26 18.91
N ALA A 358 -5.02 -25.28 18.10
CA ALA A 358 -4.13 -26.42 17.91
C ALA A 358 -2.83 -26.03 17.16
N ALA A 359 -2.93 -25.20 16.12
CA ALA A 359 -1.78 -24.69 15.38
C ALA A 359 -0.89 -23.80 16.26
N ILE A 360 -1.49 -22.87 17.02
CA ILE A 360 -0.76 -22.01 17.96
C ILE A 360 -0.03 -22.83 19.03
N SER A 361 -0.69 -23.85 19.60
CA SER A 361 -0.06 -24.73 20.59
C SER A 361 1.17 -25.48 20.07
N ALA A 362 1.32 -25.55 18.75
CA ALA A 362 2.41 -26.26 18.08
C ALA A 362 3.66 -25.38 17.95
N VAL A 363 3.48 -24.12 17.53
CA VAL A 363 4.60 -23.28 17.06
C VAL A 363 4.72 -21.89 17.70
N GLY A 364 3.83 -21.51 18.62
CA GLY A 364 3.79 -20.18 19.24
C GLY A 364 2.76 -19.24 18.62
N ASP A 365 2.36 -18.22 19.37
CA ASP A 365 1.31 -17.25 19.01
C ASP A 365 1.79 -16.08 18.15
N ASP A 366 3.04 -15.67 18.36
CA ASP A 366 3.72 -14.56 17.68
C ASP A 366 3.86 -14.72 16.15
N ARG A 367 3.59 -15.92 15.63
CA ARG A 367 3.70 -16.25 14.20
C ARG A 367 2.40 -16.16 13.43
N PHE A 368 1.24 -16.01 14.08
CA PHE A 368 -0.05 -16.19 13.42
C PHE A 368 -0.77 -14.87 13.10
N LEU A 369 -1.26 -14.77 11.86
CA LEU A 369 -2.25 -13.77 11.42
C LEU A 369 -3.52 -14.47 10.93
N LEU A 370 -4.64 -14.16 11.57
CA LEU A 370 -5.92 -14.76 11.27
C LEU A 370 -6.70 -13.88 10.27
N PRO A 371 -7.19 -14.44 9.15
CA PRO A 371 -8.14 -13.76 8.27
C PRO A 371 -9.54 -13.75 8.92
N GLY A 372 -9.68 -13.04 10.03
CA GLY A 372 -10.85 -13.03 10.91
C GLY A 372 -10.58 -12.27 12.21
N GLU A 373 -11.39 -12.50 13.24
CA GLU A 373 -11.25 -11.86 14.56
C GLU A 373 -10.02 -12.39 15.32
N SER A 374 -9.45 -11.54 16.17
CA SER A 374 -8.38 -11.94 17.10
C SER A 374 -8.87 -13.01 18.09
N THR A 375 -7.95 -13.87 18.50
CA THR A 375 -8.11 -14.78 19.64
C THR A 375 -7.17 -14.36 20.76
N ALA A 376 -7.28 -15.00 21.93
CA ALA A 376 -6.36 -14.72 23.06
C ALA A 376 -4.87 -14.87 22.69
N ASN A 377 -4.56 -15.73 21.70
CA ASN A 377 -3.19 -16.13 21.37
C ASN A 377 -2.89 -15.98 19.87
N ALA A 378 -3.66 -15.19 19.12
CA ALA A 378 -3.33 -14.91 17.72
C ALA A 378 -4.10 -13.68 17.24
N ARG A 379 -3.42 -12.84 16.47
CA ARG A 379 -3.99 -11.60 15.96
C ARG A 379 -4.90 -11.87 14.77
N GLY A 380 -6.04 -11.21 14.75
CA GLY A 380 -6.93 -11.14 13.61
C GLY A 380 -6.90 -9.78 12.94
N VAL A 381 -7.32 -9.74 11.68
CA VAL A 381 -7.49 -8.50 10.89
C VAL A 381 -8.93 -8.00 10.81
N ALA A 382 -9.87 -8.69 11.48
CA ALA A 382 -11.27 -8.28 11.55
C ALA A 382 -11.62 -7.71 12.94
N PRO A 383 -12.44 -6.65 13.02
CA PRO A 383 -13.00 -6.19 14.27
C PRO A 383 -13.96 -7.24 14.85
N THR A 384 -13.98 -7.36 16.17
CA THR A 384 -14.87 -8.33 16.84
C THR A 384 -16.34 -8.01 16.58
N LEU A 385 -17.18 -9.05 16.56
CA LEU A 385 -18.63 -8.90 16.49
C LEU A 385 -19.17 -7.94 17.57
N GLU A 386 -18.60 -7.97 18.77
CA GLU A 386 -18.97 -7.08 19.87
C GLU A 386 -18.62 -5.62 19.55
N GLN A 387 -17.41 -5.34 19.06
CA GLN A 387 -17.01 -4.00 18.62
C GLN A 387 -17.90 -3.49 17.47
N ARG A 388 -18.17 -4.33 16.46
CA ARG A 388 -19.04 -3.99 15.32
C ARG A 388 -20.47 -3.69 15.76
N THR A 389 -21.02 -4.48 16.67
CA THR A 389 -22.34 -4.25 17.26
C THR A 389 -22.38 -2.94 18.04
N LEU A 390 -21.36 -2.67 18.87
CA LEU A 390 -21.28 -1.43 19.64
C LEU A 390 -21.17 -0.20 18.74
N ALA A 391 -20.41 -0.29 17.64
CA ALA A 391 -20.31 0.79 16.65
C ALA A 391 -21.68 1.11 16.01
N LEU A 392 -22.48 0.09 15.68
CA LEU A 392 -23.84 0.29 15.16
C LEU A 392 -24.77 0.93 16.20
N ILE A 393 -24.70 0.50 17.46
CA ILE A 393 -25.48 1.10 18.56
C ILE A 393 -25.11 2.58 18.73
N ASN A 394 -23.82 2.90 18.76
CA ASN A 394 -23.33 4.27 18.90
C ASN A 394 -23.73 5.13 17.69
N PHE A 395 -23.63 4.59 16.49
CA PHE A 395 -24.11 5.26 15.28
C PHE A 395 -25.60 5.58 15.36
N ALA A 396 -26.44 4.61 15.75
CA ALA A 396 -27.88 4.82 15.88
C ALA A 396 -28.21 5.94 16.89
N ARG A 397 -27.51 5.97 18.03
CA ARG A 397 -27.63 7.05 19.03
C ARG A 397 -27.15 8.39 18.50
N GLY A 398 -26.03 8.43 17.79
CA GLY A 398 -25.53 9.64 17.13
C GLY A 398 -26.50 10.20 16.09
N ARG A 399 -27.39 9.35 15.55
CA ARG A 399 -28.52 9.75 14.70
C ARG A 399 -29.82 10.07 15.45
N GLY A 400 -29.78 10.13 16.78
CA GLY A 400 -30.90 10.53 17.62
C GLY A 400 -31.86 9.40 18.00
N ALA A 401 -31.53 8.14 17.73
CA ALA A 401 -32.38 7.01 18.13
C ALA A 401 -32.47 6.92 19.66
N ARG A 402 -33.67 7.09 20.20
CA ARG A 402 -33.95 6.99 21.64
C ARG A 402 -34.16 5.56 22.11
N GLU A 403 -34.52 4.69 21.20
CA GLU A 403 -34.77 3.26 21.41
C GLU A 403 -34.17 2.49 20.23
N ILE A 404 -33.53 1.36 20.52
CA ILE A 404 -32.91 0.48 19.52
C ILE A 404 -33.39 -0.94 19.80
N LEU A 405 -34.09 -1.51 18.82
CA LEU A 405 -34.56 -2.89 18.83
C LEU A 405 -33.49 -3.77 18.19
N VAL A 406 -32.95 -4.72 18.94
CA VAL A 406 -31.83 -5.57 18.51
C VAL A 406 -32.36 -6.98 18.25
N LEU A 407 -32.49 -7.35 16.97
CA LEU A 407 -32.94 -8.67 16.54
C LEU A 407 -31.74 -9.62 16.44
N ILE A 408 -31.79 -10.72 17.18
CA ILE A 408 -30.72 -11.71 17.26
C ILE A 408 -31.25 -13.14 17.07
N PRO A 409 -30.53 -14.03 16.36
CA PRO A 409 -30.88 -15.44 16.30
C PRO A 409 -30.54 -16.15 17.61
N ASP A 410 -31.36 -17.13 18.00
CA ASP A 410 -31.11 -18.02 19.14
C ASP A 410 -30.04 -19.06 18.77
N ASN A 411 -28.78 -18.64 18.86
CA ASN A 411 -27.58 -19.47 18.69
C ASN A 411 -26.35 -18.75 19.29
N GLY A 412 -25.17 -19.37 19.15
CA GLY A 412 -23.92 -18.79 19.67
C GLY A 412 -23.58 -17.42 19.10
N TYR A 413 -23.99 -17.11 17.87
CA TYR A 413 -23.79 -15.80 17.26
C TYR A 413 -24.65 -14.73 17.95
N GLY A 414 -25.96 -14.95 18.09
CA GLY A 414 -26.84 -14.01 18.79
C GLY A 414 -26.51 -13.88 20.28
N GLY A 415 -26.03 -14.96 20.91
CA GLY A 415 -25.53 -14.92 22.29
C GLY A 415 -24.35 -13.97 22.50
N ARG A 416 -23.41 -13.90 21.53
CA ARG A 416 -22.31 -12.93 21.55
C ARG A 416 -22.80 -11.49 21.44
N VAL A 417 -23.73 -11.22 20.52
CA VAL A 417 -24.35 -9.89 20.34
C VAL A 417 -25.10 -9.47 21.61
N ASN A 418 -25.84 -10.39 22.24
CA ASN A 418 -26.53 -10.12 23.50
C ASN A 418 -25.58 -9.75 24.64
N ALA A 419 -24.36 -10.31 24.65
CA ALA A 419 -23.37 -9.99 25.67
C ALA A 419 -22.85 -8.54 25.61
N VAL A 420 -23.05 -7.83 24.49
CA VAL A 420 -22.71 -6.41 24.32
C VAL A 420 -23.50 -5.52 25.28
N GLU A 421 -24.64 -5.97 25.79
CA GLU A 421 -25.38 -5.29 26.86
C GLU A 421 -24.46 -4.94 28.05
N LYS A 422 -23.49 -5.80 28.37
CA LYS A 422 -22.54 -5.57 29.48
C LYS A 422 -21.52 -4.46 29.19
N LEU A 423 -21.31 -4.12 27.93
CA LEU A 423 -20.34 -3.12 27.46
C LEU A 423 -20.97 -1.72 27.32
N VAL A 424 -22.30 -1.63 27.37
CA VAL A 424 -23.03 -0.38 27.25
C VAL A 424 -23.24 0.24 28.64
N GLU A 425 -23.11 1.57 28.74
CA GLU A 425 -23.36 2.28 30.00
C GLU A 425 -24.76 1.98 30.56
N LYS A 426 -24.85 1.75 31.88
CA LYS A 426 -26.10 1.35 32.56
C LYS A 426 -27.30 2.25 32.24
N ASN A 427 -27.08 3.55 32.14
CA ASN A 427 -28.14 4.53 31.83
C ASN A 427 -28.67 4.40 30.40
N SER A 428 -27.89 3.81 29.50
CA SER A 428 -28.24 3.59 28.11
C SER A 428 -28.78 2.17 27.83
N LEU A 429 -28.91 1.31 28.85
CA LEU A 429 -29.51 -0.02 28.71
C LEU A 429 -31.01 0.03 28.54
N ASN A 430 -31.68 1.00 29.19
CA ASN A 430 -33.14 1.15 29.12
C ASN A 430 -33.65 1.46 27.70
N SER A 431 -32.76 1.86 26.78
CA SER A 431 -33.07 2.11 25.37
C SER A 431 -32.73 0.96 24.43
N LEU A 432 -32.13 -0.14 24.92
CA LEU A 432 -31.80 -1.32 24.11
C LEU A 432 -32.77 -2.46 24.43
N LYS A 433 -33.47 -2.98 23.41
CA LYS A 433 -34.36 -4.14 23.58
C LYS A 433 -33.93 -5.29 22.67
N PHE A 434 -33.43 -6.36 23.27
CA PHE A 434 -33.06 -7.57 22.55
C PHE A 434 -34.27 -8.44 22.27
N ILE A 435 -34.44 -8.83 21.00
CA ILE A 435 -35.54 -9.67 20.51
C ILE A 435 -34.90 -10.89 19.86
N MET A 436 -35.03 -12.02 20.54
CA MET A 436 -34.46 -13.28 20.08
C MET A 436 -35.46 -14.07 19.23
N TYR A 437 -34.97 -14.69 18.15
CA TYR A 437 -35.79 -15.56 17.30
C TYR A 437 -35.11 -16.89 16.99
N PRO A 438 -35.85 -17.99 16.79
CA PRO A 438 -35.25 -19.29 16.49
C PRO A 438 -34.39 -19.25 15.22
N SER A 439 -33.23 -19.90 15.25
CA SER A 439 -32.34 -19.99 14.08
C SER A 439 -32.99 -20.66 12.86
N SER A 440 -34.08 -21.41 13.04
CA SER A 440 -34.87 -22.03 11.96
C SER A 440 -35.97 -21.12 11.39
N THR A 441 -36.07 -19.86 11.82
CA THR A 441 -37.12 -18.93 11.37
C THR A 441 -37.01 -18.64 9.88
N THR A 442 -38.11 -18.84 9.15
CA THR A 442 -38.24 -18.56 7.70
C THR A 442 -39.27 -17.47 7.39
N SER A 443 -40.12 -17.12 8.35
CA SER A 443 -41.09 -16.01 8.24
C SER A 443 -40.94 -15.07 9.43
N PHE A 444 -40.67 -13.80 9.12
CA PHE A 444 -40.42 -12.76 10.12
C PHE A 444 -41.65 -11.91 10.44
N ALA A 445 -42.78 -12.11 9.78
CA ALA A 445 -44.01 -11.35 10.05
C ALA A 445 -44.42 -11.40 11.54
N PRO A 446 -44.44 -12.57 12.21
CA PRO A 446 -44.81 -12.65 13.64
C PRO A 446 -43.84 -11.92 14.57
N ILE A 447 -42.59 -11.72 14.14
CA ILE A 447 -41.55 -11.06 14.92
C ILE A 447 -41.58 -9.55 14.67
N VAL A 448 -41.79 -9.13 13.42
CA VAL A 448 -41.74 -7.72 13.01
C VAL A 448 -43.04 -6.98 13.35
N SER A 449 -44.22 -7.60 13.14
CA SER A 449 -45.50 -6.92 13.34
C SER A 449 -45.69 -6.28 14.73
N PRO A 450 -45.29 -6.93 15.85
CA PRO A 450 -45.37 -6.30 17.18
C PRO A 450 -44.44 -5.09 17.38
N LEU A 451 -43.41 -4.93 16.54
CA LEU A 451 -42.38 -3.88 16.67
C LEU A 451 -42.75 -2.61 15.90
N VAL A 452 -43.63 -2.72 14.90
CA VAL A 452 -44.02 -1.61 14.00
C VAL A 452 -44.39 -0.34 14.77
N PRO A 453 -45.23 -0.36 15.83
CA PRO A 453 -45.59 0.86 16.55
C PRO A 453 -44.41 1.59 17.18
N GLN A 454 -43.39 0.87 17.65
CA GLN A 454 -42.17 1.45 18.23
C GLN A 454 -41.29 2.06 17.13
N LEU A 455 -41.19 1.37 15.99
CA LEU A 455 -40.44 1.84 14.83
C LEU A 455 -41.05 3.11 14.23
N GLU A 456 -42.38 3.20 14.15
CA GLU A 456 -43.10 4.42 13.73
C GLU A 456 -42.88 5.62 14.69
N GLN A 457 -42.59 5.34 15.96
CA GLN A 457 -42.25 6.36 16.97
C GLN A 457 -40.76 6.76 16.96
N GLY A 458 -39.97 6.26 16.00
CA GLY A 458 -38.58 6.64 15.80
C GLY A 458 -37.56 5.71 16.48
N ALA A 459 -37.95 4.49 16.87
CA ALA A 459 -36.98 3.47 17.26
C ALA A 459 -36.14 3.03 16.05
N ALA A 460 -34.85 2.78 16.26
CA ALA A 460 -33.99 2.14 15.28
C ALA A 460 -34.06 0.62 15.42
N ILE A 461 -33.72 -0.10 14.35
CA ILE A 461 -33.63 -1.57 14.37
C ILE A 461 -32.24 -2.04 13.95
N LEU A 462 -31.60 -2.85 14.80
CA LEU A 462 -30.32 -3.50 14.54
C LEU A 462 -30.58 -4.99 14.34
N ILE A 463 -30.21 -5.51 13.18
CA ILE A 463 -30.36 -6.92 12.81
C ILE A 463 -28.97 -7.57 12.81
N ALA A 464 -28.67 -8.34 13.85
CA ALA A 464 -27.40 -9.05 13.92
C ALA A 464 -27.59 -10.49 13.45
N ASP A 465 -27.51 -10.69 12.13
CA ASP A 465 -27.49 -11.99 11.45
C ASP A 465 -26.88 -11.78 10.04
N ALA A 466 -26.68 -12.88 9.32
CA ALA A 466 -26.21 -12.86 7.94
C ALA A 466 -27.07 -11.97 7.04
N LEU A 467 -26.43 -11.37 6.03
CA LEU A 467 -27.07 -10.42 5.12
C LEU A 467 -28.35 -10.95 4.45
N PRO A 468 -28.45 -12.23 4.03
CA PRO A 468 -29.70 -12.77 3.49
C PRO A 468 -30.86 -12.78 4.51
N ARG A 469 -30.57 -13.01 5.79
CA ARG A 469 -31.57 -12.95 6.88
C ARG A 469 -31.97 -11.53 7.18
N THR A 470 -31.01 -10.61 7.18
CA THR A 470 -31.26 -9.17 7.24
C THR A 470 -32.22 -8.74 6.14
N GLU A 471 -31.99 -9.17 4.90
CA GLU A 471 -32.88 -8.85 3.79
C GLU A 471 -34.31 -9.35 4.00
N LEU A 472 -34.52 -10.57 4.49
CA LEU A 472 -35.86 -11.10 4.76
C LEU A 472 -36.61 -10.25 5.80
N ILE A 473 -35.92 -9.79 6.84
CA ILE A 473 -36.50 -8.90 7.86
C ILE A 473 -36.81 -7.53 7.24
N VAL A 474 -35.91 -6.96 6.45
CA VAL A 474 -36.14 -5.65 5.80
C VAL A 474 -37.29 -5.70 4.79
N ARG A 475 -37.41 -6.78 4.02
CA ARG A 475 -38.58 -7.02 3.16
C ARG A 475 -39.87 -7.05 3.97
N GLN A 476 -39.83 -7.61 5.17
CA GLN A 476 -41.00 -7.62 6.06
C GLN A 476 -41.32 -6.24 6.65
N LEU A 477 -40.31 -5.42 6.98
CA LEU A 477 -40.50 -4.02 7.38
C LEU A 477 -41.19 -3.21 6.27
N ARG A 478 -40.74 -3.37 5.03
CA ARG A 478 -41.33 -2.70 3.86
C ARG A 478 -42.78 -3.12 3.61
N ARG A 479 -43.10 -4.41 3.80
CA ARG A 479 -44.50 -4.90 3.75
C ARG A 479 -45.38 -4.30 4.85
N ALA A 480 -44.79 -3.82 5.93
CA ALA A 480 -45.47 -3.08 6.98
C ALA A 480 -45.44 -1.55 6.76
N HIS A 481 -45.14 -1.09 5.53
CA HIS A 481 -45.09 0.33 5.16
C HIS A 481 -44.05 1.16 5.93
N LEU A 482 -42.95 0.53 6.37
CA LEU A 482 -41.80 1.23 6.93
C LEU A 482 -40.74 1.45 5.85
N ARG A 483 -40.25 2.69 5.75
CA ARG A 483 -39.23 3.11 4.79
C ARG A 483 -37.84 3.08 5.43
N VAL A 484 -36.87 2.46 4.76
CA VAL A 484 -35.47 2.47 5.22
C VAL A 484 -34.86 3.86 5.05
N ALA A 485 -34.34 4.42 6.14
CA ALA A 485 -33.72 5.74 6.16
C ALA A 485 -32.55 5.84 5.16
N GLY A 486 -32.60 6.83 4.27
CA GLY A 486 -31.57 7.05 3.26
C GLY A 486 -31.56 6.06 2.09
N GLY A 487 -32.54 5.17 2.00
CA GLY A 487 -32.81 4.36 0.81
C GLY A 487 -33.75 5.09 -0.18
N THR A 488 -33.81 4.58 -1.40
CA THR A 488 -34.50 5.19 -2.55
C THR A 488 -35.72 4.40 -3.03
N VAL A 489 -35.90 3.18 -2.51
CA VAL A 489 -36.89 2.22 -3.00
C VAL A 489 -38.32 2.53 -2.53
N ASP A 490 -38.52 2.94 -1.27
CA ASP A 490 -39.87 3.35 -0.79
C ASP A 490 -39.96 4.88 -0.75
N ARG A 491 -41.13 5.42 -1.13
CA ARG A 491 -41.39 6.88 -1.15
C ARG A 491 -42.40 7.33 -0.08
N GLU A 492 -43.09 6.38 0.52
CA GLU A 492 -44.17 6.61 1.49
C GLU A 492 -43.95 5.74 2.73
N GLY A 493 -44.48 6.15 3.88
CA GLY A 493 -44.34 5.43 5.16
C GLY A 493 -43.41 6.11 6.16
N ALA A 494 -43.43 5.61 7.40
CA ALA A 494 -42.57 6.10 8.47
C ALA A 494 -41.11 5.71 8.20
N GLU A 495 -40.18 6.63 8.41
CA GLU A 495 -38.75 6.39 8.21
C GLU A 495 -38.16 5.65 9.40
N VAL A 496 -37.39 4.58 9.12
CA VAL A 496 -36.75 3.75 10.13
C VAL A 496 -35.27 3.59 9.80
N LEU A 497 -34.42 3.84 10.80
CA LEU A 497 -33.00 3.52 10.70
C LEU A 497 -32.81 2.01 10.86
N VAL A 498 -32.36 1.35 9.80
CA VAL A 498 -32.06 -0.08 9.78
C VAL A 498 -30.55 -0.29 9.75
N LEU A 499 -30.07 -1.08 10.70
CA LEU A 499 -28.67 -1.41 10.92
C LEU A 499 -28.47 -2.93 10.84
N GLY A 500 -27.30 -3.40 10.44
CA GLY A 500 -26.96 -4.81 10.50
C GLY A 500 -25.46 -5.10 10.57
N THR A 501 -25.10 -6.29 11.05
CA THR A 501 -23.69 -6.72 11.17
C THR A 501 -23.08 -7.16 9.83
N GLY A 502 -23.90 -7.43 8.81
CA GLY A 502 -23.45 -7.51 7.42
C GLY A 502 -22.62 -8.75 7.06
N GLU A 503 -22.71 -9.85 7.81
CA GLU A 503 -22.00 -11.10 7.50
C GLU A 503 -22.43 -11.65 6.14
N GLY A 504 -21.44 -12.03 5.33
CA GLY A 504 -21.68 -12.54 3.98
C GLY A 504 -21.94 -11.40 2.99
N LEU A 505 -21.36 -10.22 3.26
CA LEU A 505 -21.39 -9.13 2.29
C LEU A 505 -20.62 -9.56 1.05
N ALA A 506 -21.35 -9.61 -0.07
CA ALA A 506 -20.80 -9.92 -1.37
C ALA A 506 -21.45 -9.02 -2.43
N PRO A 507 -20.75 -8.71 -3.54
CA PRO A 507 -21.28 -7.83 -4.58
C PRO A 507 -22.58 -8.33 -5.24
N ASP A 508 -22.82 -9.63 -5.25
CA ASP A 508 -24.05 -10.26 -5.75
C ASP A 508 -25.16 -10.37 -4.68
N ALA A 509 -24.85 -10.08 -3.42
CA ALA A 509 -25.81 -10.02 -2.31
C ALA A 509 -26.40 -8.62 -2.09
N ILE A 510 -26.06 -7.65 -2.95
CA ILE A 510 -26.58 -6.27 -2.96
C ILE A 510 -26.93 -5.84 -4.40
N GLY A 511 -27.65 -4.73 -4.55
CA GLY A 511 -28.02 -4.20 -5.87
C GLY A 511 -29.24 -4.86 -6.48
N ALA A 512 -29.18 -5.16 -7.79
CA ALA A 512 -30.32 -5.69 -8.53
C ALA A 512 -30.78 -7.04 -7.95
N LYS A 513 -32.08 -7.20 -7.68
CA LYS A 513 -32.74 -8.30 -6.93
C LYS A 513 -32.64 -8.22 -5.40
N HIS A 514 -31.83 -7.31 -4.89
CA HIS A 514 -31.63 -7.06 -3.47
C HIS A 514 -31.94 -5.59 -3.11
N GLU A 515 -32.80 -4.93 -3.91
CA GLU A 515 -33.10 -3.51 -3.74
C GLU A 515 -33.70 -3.21 -2.36
N SER A 516 -34.33 -4.20 -1.72
CA SER A 516 -34.84 -4.05 -0.36
C SER A 516 -33.77 -3.65 0.66
N LEU A 517 -32.49 -3.94 0.42
CA LEU A 517 -31.39 -3.56 1.31
C LEU A 517 -30.91 -2.11 1.10
N ASP A 518 -31.39 -1.40 0.09
CA ASP A 518 -30.98 -0.02 -0.18
C ASP A 518 -31.25 0.89 1.04
N GLY A 519 -30.22 1.61 1.49
CA GLY A 519 -30.24 2.48 2.68
C GLY A 519 -29.78 1.81 3.98
N VAL A 520 -29.71 0.47 4.06
CA VAL A 520 -29.29 -0.23 5.28
C VAL A 520 -27.84 0.12 5.63
N ILE A 521 -27.58 0.40 6.91
CA ILE A 521 -26.23 0.61 7.45
C ILE A 521 -25.67 -0.72 7.92
N LEU A 522 -24.47 -1.09 7.47
CA LEU A 522 -23.78 -2.30 7.84
C LEU A 522 -22.49 -2.02 8.61
N ALA A 523 -22.11 -2.93 9.51
CA ALA A 523 -20.76 -3.03 10.07
C ALA A 523 -20.11 -4.37 9.64
N PRO A 524 -19.76 -4.52 8.34
CA PRO A 524 -19.25 -5.79 7.82
C PRO A 524 -17.87 -6.14 8.40
N VAL A 525 -17.47 -7.41 8.30
CA VAL A 525 -16.11 -7.84 8.72
C VAL A 525 -15.00 -7.28 7.83
N ALA A 526 -15.32 -7.01 6.55
CA ALA A 526 -14.49 -6.30 5.61
C ALA A 526 -15.36 -5.73 4.47
N HIS A 527 -14.89 -4.67 3.81
CA HIS A 527 -15.52 -4.12 2.61
C HIS A 527 -14.44 -3.55 1.67
N PRO A 528 -14.75 -3.34 0.39
CA PRO A 528 -13.84 -2.67 -0.55
C PRO A 528 -13.42 -1.28 -0.07
N ASP A 529 -12.13 -0.98 -0.14
CA ASP A 529 -11.54 0.30 0.21
C ASP A 529 -10.46 0.72 -0.81
N ALA A 530 -9.78 1.83 -0.56
CA ALA A 530 -8.76 2.35 -1.48
C ALA A 530 -7.56 1.39 -1.62
N ASP A 531 -7.24 0.65 -0.55
CA ASP A 531 -6.08 -0.20 -0.43
C ASP A 531 -6.34 -1.59 -1.07
N SER A 532 -7.60 -2.04 -1.11
CA SER A 532 -7.98 -3.29 -1.77
C SER A 532 -8.12 -3.21 -3.30
N ARG A 533 -8.12 -2.01 -3.91
CA ARG A 533 -8.46 -1.87 -5.35
C ARG A 533 -7.62 -2.73 -6.30
N ALA A 534 -6.31 -2.78 -6.09
CA ALA A 534 -5.41 -3.58 -6.92
C ALA A 534 -5.69 -5.08 -6.77
N PHE A 535 -5.96 -5.52 -5.54
CA PHE A 535 -6.39 -6.88 -5.23
C PHE A 535 -7.75 -7.21 -5.85
N GLU A 536 -8.74 -6.33 -5.74
CA GLU A 536 -10.06 -6.55 -6.31
C GLU A 536 -10.02 -6.73 -7.83
N ALA A 537 -9.23 -5.91 -8.52
CA ALA A 537 -9.03 -6.02 -9.96
C ALA A 537 -8.36 -7.36 -10.35
N GLU A 538 -7.32 -7.75 -9.62
CA GLU A 538 -6.60 -9.01 -9.85
C GLU A 538 -7.49 -10.23 -9.53
N TYR A 539 -8.24 -10.19 -8.42
CA TYR A 539 -9.18 -11.23 -8.05
C TYR A 539 -10.30 -11.36 -9.07
N GLN A 540 -10.89 -10.24 -9.53
CA GLN A 540 -11.91 -10.25 -10.58
C GLN A 540 -11.37 -10.83 -11.90
N ARG A 541 -10.14 -10.48 -12.27
CA ARG A 541 -9.47 -11.04 -13.45
C ARG A 541 -9.33 -12.56 -13.37
N GLN A 542 -8.96 -13.09 -12.20
CA GLN A 542 -8.75 -14.53 -12.01
C GLN A 542 -10.05 -15.31 -11.82
N GLN A 543 -10.98 -14.78 -11.02
CA GLN A 543 -12.17 -15.49 -10.54
C GLN A 543 -13.44 -15.12 -11.30
N GLN A 544 -13.38 -14.14 -12.21
CA GLN A 544 -14.53 -13.62 -12.98
C GLN A 544 -15.67 -13.09 -12.10
N ARG A 545 -15.38 -12.80 -10.84
CA ARG A 545 -16.28 -12.20 -9.85
C ARG A 545 -15.47 -11.32 -8.90
N ARG A 546 -16.10 -10.29 -8.35
CA ARG A 546 -15.49 -9.45 -7.32
C ARG A 546 -15.36 -10.22 -5.99
N PRO A 547 -14.40 -9.86 -5.12
CA PRO A 547 -14.23 -10.54 -3.84
C PRO A 547 -15.41 -10.26 -2.89
N ASP A 548 -15.73 -11.25 -2.05
CA ASP A 548 -16.61 -11.10 -0.90
C ASP A 548 -15.83 -10.66 0.34
N ASP A 549 -16.53 -10.45 1.46
CA ASP A 549 -15.93 -10.05 2.72
C ASP A 549 -14.84 -11.02 3.22
N GLN A 550 -14.98 -12.34 3.00
CA GLN A 550 -14.00 -13.34 3.37
C GLN A 550 -12.73 -13.25 2.53
N ALA A 551 -12.86 -13.04 1.22
CA ALA A 551 -11.72 -12.83 0.35
C ALA A 551 -10.96 -11.54 0.72
N LEU A 552 -11.67 -10.49 1.12
CA LEU A 552 -11.06 -9.24 1.61
C LEU A 552 -10.35 -9.43 2.96
N LEU A 553 -10.85 -10.28 3.86
CA LEU A 553 -10.12 -10.64 5.08
C LEU A 553 -8.81 -11.37 4.79
N VAL A 554 -8.79 -12.25 3.80
CA VAL A 554 -7.54 -12.89 3.35
C VAL A 554 -6.59 -11.84 2.78
N TRP A 555 -7.06 -10.91 1.96
CA TRP A 555 -6.25 -9.78 1.48
C TRP A 555 -5.66 -8.98 2.64
N ARG A 556 -6.46 -8.58 3.64
CA ARG A 556 -5.98 -7.82 4.80
C ARG A 556 -4.92 -8.57 5.60
N ALA A 557 -5.09 -9.88 5.81
CA ALA A 557 -4.09 -10.72 6.50
C ALA A 557 -2.79 -10.85 5.70
N MET A 558 -2.90 -11.04 4.37
CA MET A 558 -1.75 -11.10 3.47
C MET A 558 -1.00 -9.77 3.43
N SER A 559 -1.71 -8.65 3.31
CA SER A 559 -1.12 -7.31 3.30
C SER A 559 -0.43 -6.98 4.63
N ALA A 560 -1.02 -7.38 5.77
CA ALA A 560 -0.39 -7.23 7.08
C ALA A 560 0.91 -8.07 7.20
N ALA A 561 0.92 -9.30 6.67
CA ALA A 561 2.14 -10.11 6.62
C ALA A 561 3.20 -9.50 5.69
N TRP A 562 2.80 -8.93 4.56
CA TRP A 562 3.69 -8.33 3.54
C TRP A 562 4.16 -6.91 3.87
N SER A 563 3.53 -6.22 4.80
CA SER A 563 4.03 -4.93 5.28
C SER A 563 5.09 -5.10 6.35
N GLY A 564 5.20 -6.29 6.97
CA GLY A 564 5.97 -6.47 8.19
C GLY A 564 5.25 -5.91 9.42
N ALA A 565 3.98 -5.47 9.28
CA ALA A 565 3.21 -4.84 10.34
C ALA A 565 2.96 -5.82 11.49
N SER A 566 3.78 -5.68 12.53
CA SER A 566 3.71 -6.42 13.78
C SER A 566 2.70 -5.78 14.75
N ALA A 567 1.66 -6.54 15.10
CA ALA A 567 0.90 -6.47 16.36
C ALA A 567 0.14 -5.19 16.84
N THR A 568 0.33 -3.96 16.34
CA THR A 568 -0.15 -2.79 17.15
C THR A 568 -1.57 -2.27 16.93
N LEU A 569 -2.17 -2.36 15.74
CA LEU A 569 -3.55 -1.86 15.57
C LEU A 569 -4.59 -2.96 15.77
N GLU A 570 -5.46 -2.75 16.75
CA GLU A 570 -6.72 -3.47 16.83
C GLU A 570 -7.61 -3.07 15.66
N PRO A 571 -8.13 -4.02 14.87
CA PRO A 571 -9.05 -3.71 13.79
C PRO A 571 -10.24 -2.91 14.32
N THR A 572 -10.53 -1.77 13.69
CA THR A 572 -11.68 -0.94 14.05
C THR A 572 -12.89 -1.26 13.18
N PRO A 573 -14.12 -1.24 13.74
CA PRO A 573 -15.33 -1.38 12.94
C PRO A 573 -15.49 -0.24 11.93
N ASP A 574 -15.63 -0.60 10.66
CA ASP A 574 -16.08 0.32 9.62
C ASP A 574 -17.59 0.25 9.48
N LEU A 575 -18.22 1.40 9.24
CA LEU A 575 -19.64 1.49 8.93
C LEU A 575 -19.82 1.86 7.46
N VAL A 576 -20.68 1.13 6.76
CA VAL A 576 -21.01 1.39 5.36
C VAL A 576 -22.51 1.43 5.17
N ARG A 577 -22.97 2.15 4.14
CA ARG A 577 -24.36 2.16 3.68
C ARG A 577 -24.46 1.43 2.35
N ILE A 578 -25.46 0.57 2.21
CA ILE A 578 -25.83 0.01 0.91
C ILE A 578 -26.51 1.11 0.08
N GLN A 579 -25.96 1.40 -1.10
CA GLN A 579 -26.52 2.32 -2.09
C GLN A 579 -26.51 1.66 -3.46
N GLY A 580 -27.69 1.16 -3.88
CA GLY A 580 -27.80 0.33 -5.07
C GLY A 580 -26.89 -0.90 -5.00
N SER A 581 -25.96 -1.04 -5.95
CA SER A 581 -24.99 -2.14 -6.05
C SER A 581 -23.63 -1.86 -5.41
N ALA A 582 -23.52 -0.77 -4.64
CA ALA A 582 -22.29 -0.37 -3.96
C ALA A 582 -22.50 -0.22 -2.46
N VAL A 583 -21.39 -0.25 -1.73
CA VAL A 583 -21.33 0.18 -0.33
C VAL A 583 -20.55 1.49 -0.25
N VAL A 584 -21.04 2.41 0.56
CA VAL A 584 -20.41 3.74 0.74
C VAL A 584 -20.10 3.92 2.22
N ALA A 585 -18.85 4.26 2.53
CA ALA A 585 -18.43 4.51 3.90
C ALA A 585 -19.30 5.61 4.54
N VAL A 586 -19.72 5.38 5.78
CA VAL A 586 -20.37 6.40 6.60
C VAL A 586 -19.50 6.70 7.80
N GLN A 587 -19.36 7.98 8.14
CA GLN A 587 -18.62 8.35 9.35
C GLN A 587 -19.34 7.76 10.57
N ALA A 588 -18.59 6.95 11.32
CA ALA A 588 -18.93 6.67 12.70
C ALA A 588 -18.88 8.00 13.48
N PRO A 589 -19.85 8.28 14.35
CA PRO A 589 -19.91 9.54 15.11
C PRO A 589 -18.72 9.74 16.05
#